data_AF-A0A3D4JHQ4-F1
#
_entry.id   AF-A0A3D4JHQ4-F1
#
_cell.length_a   1.000
_cell.length_b   1.000
_cell.length_c   1.000
_cell.angle_alpha   90.00
_cell.angle_beta   90.00
_cell.angle_gamma   90.00
#
_symmetry.space_group_name_H-M   'P 1'
#
loop_
_entity.id
_entity.type
_entity.pdbx_description
1 polymer ?
#
loop_
_entity_poly.entity_id
_entity_poly.type
_entity_poly.pdbx_seq_one_letter_code
_entity_poly.pdbx_strand_id
1 'polypeptide(L)' 'MAYAHTNSKGTTYYLHSNGKMFFFSKEVKAGALDAVPAGYNVVEMKTGMLVLKKIQAETPKPAESNS' A
#
# COMPACT_ATOMS: atom_id res chain seq x y z
N MET A 1 3.92 11.90 -5.02
CA MET A 1 4.09 12.06 -3.56
C MET A 1 3.91 10.70 -2.92
N ALA A 2 4.84 10.24 -2.08
CA ALA A 2 4.78 8.91 -1.49
C ALA A 2 3.51 8.69 -0.65
N TYR A 3 2.85 7.55 -0.85
CA TYR A 3 1.69 7.11 -0.07
C TYR A 3 2.09 6.94 1.39
N ALA A 4 1.44 7.70 2.27
CA ALA A 4 1.68 7.68 3.70
C ALA A 4 0.50 7.03 4.44
N HIS A 5 0.81 6.24 5.47
CA HIS A 5 -0.18 5.62 6.35
C HIS A 5 0.32 5.64 7.78
N THR A 6 -0.52 6.12 8.70
CA THR A 6 -0.22 6.19 10.12
C THR A 6 -0.86 5.00 10.82
N ASN A 7 -0.06 4.21 11.52
CA ASN A 7 -0.57 3.08 12.28
C ASN A 7 -1.32 3.53 13.55
N SER A 8 -1.98 2.60 14.23
CA SER A 8 -2.68 2.84 15.50
C SER A 8 -1.80 3.41 16.62
N LYS A 9 -0.47 3.25 16.50
CA LYS A 9 0.53 3.77 17.43
C LYS A 9 0.99 5.20 17.09
N GLY A 10 0.40 5.85 16.09
CA GLY A 10 0.74 7.21 15.67
C GLY A 10 2.03 7.32 14.85
N THR A 11 2.60 6.20 14.39
CA THR A 11 3.79 6.20 13.55
C THR A 11 3.39 6.19 12.07
N THR A 12 3.86 7.20 11.34
CA THR A 12 3.66 7.29 9.89
C THR A 12 4.71 6.49 9.15
N TYR A 13 4.25 5.69 8.19
CA TYR A 13 5.07 4.96 7.26
C TYR A 13 4.67 5.27 5.83
N TYR A 14 5.61 5.06 4.92
CA TYR A 14 5.50 5.32 3.50
C TYR A 14 5.66 4.02 2.72
N LEU A 15 4.79 3.82 1.72
CA LEU A 15 4.83 2.63 0.89
C LEU A 15 5.99 2.67 -0.10
N HIS A 16 6.71 1.56 -0.19
CA HIS A 16 7.81 1.35 -1.11
C HIS A 16 7.69 0.02 -1.84
N SER A 17 8.33 -0.09 -2.99
CA SER A 17 8.54 -1.31 -3.73
C SER A 17 10.01 -1.47 -4.11
N ASN A 18 10.52 -2.69 -4.00
CA ASN A 18 11.80 -3.07 -4.59
C ASN A 18 11.61 -3.87 -5.90
N GLY A 19 10.41 -3.84 -6.49
CA GLY A 19 10.02 -4.60 -7.68
C GLY A 19 9.66 -6.07 -7.42
N LYS A 20 10.04 -6.64 -6.26
CA LYS A 20 9.69 -8.01 -5.86
C LYS A 20 8.66 -8.05 -4.74
N MET A 21 8.72 -7.10 -3.82
CA MET A 21 7.83 -6.97 -2.68
C MET A 21 7.48 -5.52 -2.40
N PHE A 22 6.35 -5.34 -1.73
CA PHE A 22 5.91 -4.05 -1.19
C PHE A 22 6.13 -4.02 0.32
N PHE A 23 6.62 -2.89 0.82
CA PHE A 23 6.90 -2.72 2.25
C PHE A 23 6.71 -1.28 2.69
N PHE A 24 6.51 -1.09 4.00
CA PHE A 24 6.34 0.21 4.61
C PHE A 24 7.62 0.62 5.36
N SER A 25 8.09 1.85 5.12
CA SER A 25 9.29 2.45 5.72
C SER A 25 8.94 3.78 6.38
N LYS A 26 9.63 4.16 7.47
CA LYS A 26 9.40 5.46 8.14
C LYS A 26 9.92 6.66 7.34
N GLU A 27 10.78 6.40 6.36
CA GLU A 27 11.42 7.39 5.51
C GLU A 27 11.05 7.15 4.06
N VAL A 28 10.88 8.23 3.29
CA VAL A 28 10.70 8.21 1.84
C VAL A 28 12.07 8.03 1.18
N LYS A 29 12.23 6.97 0.41
CA LYS A 29 13.46 6.59 -0.31
C LYS A 29 13.13 6.24 -1.77
N ALA A 30 14.16 5.89 -2.53
CA ALA A 30 13.98 5.35 -3.88
C ALA A 30 13.05 4.13 -3.84
N GLY A 31 12.10 4.09 -4.78
CA GLY A 31 11.06 3.06 -4.83
C GLY A 31 9.81 3.37 -4.01
N ALA A 32 9.69 4.58 -3.46
CA ALA A 32 8.44 5.05 -2.88
C ALA A 32 7.32 5.04 -3.93
N LEU A 33 6.15 4.55 -3.55
CA LEU A 33 4.97 4.51 -4.40
C LEU A 33 4.02 5.62 -4.00
N ASP A 34 3.35 6.22 -4.98
CA ASP A 34 2.38 7.28 -4.74
C ASP A 34 1.01 6.76 -4.30
N ALA A 35 0.73 5.47 -4.55
CA ALA A 35 -0.53 4.82 -4.19
C ALA A 35 -0.34 3.33 -3.90
N VAL A 36 -1.33 2.75 -3.20
CA VAL A 36 -1.42 1.30 -3.00
C VAL A 36 -1.76 0.62 -4.34
N PRO A 37 -0.99 -0.38 -4.78
CA PRO A 37 -1.28 -1.12 -6.01
C PRO A 37 -2.69 -1.75 -5.99
N ALA A 38 -3.34 -1.78 -7.16
CA ALA A 38 -4.64 -2.44 -7.31
C ALA A 38 -4.58 -3.92 -6.89
N GLY A 39 -5.63 -4.40 -6.21
CA GLY A 39 -5.68 -5.76 -5.67
C GLY A 39 -4.90 -5.97 -4.38
N TYR A 40 -4.43 -4.90 -3.74
CA TYR A 40 -3.83 -4.93 -2.42
C TYR A 40 -4.56 -3.99 -1.47
N ASN A 41 -4.57 -4.34 -0.19
CA ASN A 41 -5.05 -3.47 0.87
C ASN A 41 -3.99 -3.35 1.97
N VAL A 42 -3.97 -2.22 2.66
CA VAL A 42 -3.08 -1.97 3.81
C VAL A 42 -3.68 -2.64 5.04
N VAL A 43 -2.88 -3.46 5.72
CA VAL A 43 -3.29 -4.14 6.95
C VAL A 43 -2.25 -3.87 8.02
N GLU A 44 -2.71 -3.47 9.20
CA GLU A 44 -1.88 -3.36 10.39
C GLU A 44 -1.84 -4.70 11.13
N MET A 45 -0.64 -5.21 11.39
CA MET A 45 -0.43 -6.38 12.25
C MET A 45 -0.54 -5.98 13.72
N LYS A 46 -0.77 -6.97 14.60
CA LYS A 46 -0.81 -6.75 16.07
C LYS A 46 0.46 -6.10 16.64
N THR A 47 1.60 -6.24 15.95
CA THR A 47 2.87 -5.59 16.31
C THR A 47 2.88 -4.09 16.01
N GLY A 48 1.91 -3.57 15.25
CA GLY A 48 1.87 -2.20 14.71
C GLY A 48 2.56 -2.05 13.36
N MET A 49 2.97 -3.16 12.73
CA MET A 49 3.61 -3.14 11.41
C MET A 49 2.56 -3.10 10.29
N LEU A 50 2.72 -2.18 9.35
CA LEU A 50 1.87 -2.07 8.17
C LEU A 50 2.40 -2.96 7.04
N VAL A 51 1.51 -3.74 6.44
CA VAL A 51 1.82 -4.60 5.30
C VAL A 51 0.74 -4.49 4.23
N LEU A 52 1.07 -4.86 2.99
CA LEU A 52 0.07 -5.07 1.96
C LEU A 52 -0.41 -6.52 1.98
N LYS A 53 -1.72 -6.71 2.06
CA LYS A 53 -2.37 -8.00 1.88
C LYS A 53 -3.06 -8.01 0.53
N LYS A 54 -2.84 -9.07 -0.26
CA LYS A 54 -3.64 -9.29 -1.47
C LYS A 54 -5.09 -9.48 -1.04
N ILE A 55 -5.95 -8.57 -1.48
CA ILE A 55 -7.38 -8.81 -1.52
C ILE A 55 -7.56 -9.68 -2.76
N GLN A 56 -7.96 -10.93 -2.55
CA GLN A 56 -8.19 -11.88 -3.63
C GLN A 56 -9.04 -11.16 -4.68
N ALA A 57 -8.48 -10.99 -5.87
CA ALA A 57 -9.08 -10.18 -6.91
C ALA A 57 -10.39 -10.85 -7.35
N GLU A 58 -11.51 -10.43 -6.77
CA GLU A 58 -12.70 -10.30 -7.60
C GLU A 58 -12.32 -9.25 -8.65
N THR A 59 -12.17 -9.75 -9.87
CA THR A 59 -11.80 -9.04 -11.08
C THR A 59 -12.39 -7.63 -11.07
N PRO A 60 -11.58 -6.55 -11.21
CA PRO A 60 -12.16 -5.28 -11.55
C PRO A 60 -12.66 -5.45 -12.99
N LYS A 61 -13.97 -5.71 -13.13
CA LYS A 61 -14.65 -5.46 -14.40
C LYS A 61 -14.24 -4.03 -14.79
N PRO A 62 -13.60 -3.81 -15.94
CA PRO A 62 -13.26 -2.46 -16.36
C PRO A 62 -14.57 -1.68 -16.34
N ALA A 63 -14.66 -0.65 -15.49
CA ALA A 63 -15.74 0.29 -15.61
C ALA A 63 -15.52 0.99 -16.95
N GLU A 64 -16.20 0.49 -17.99
CA GLU A 64 -16.48 1.21 -19.21
C GLU A 64 -17.01 2.59 -18.82
N SER A 65 -16.15 3.59 -18.95
CA SER A 65 -16.54 4.97 -19.00
C SER A 65 -17.32 5.16 -20.28
N ASN A 66 -18.64 5.02 -20.20
CA ASN A 66 -19.55 5.31 -21.28
C ASN A 66 -19.58 6.85 -21.45
N SER A 67 -19.07 7.36 -22.56
CA SER A 67 -19.33 8.73 -23.04
C SER A 67 -19.29 8.72 -24.56
#